data_AF-A0A934A798-F1
#
_entry.id   AF-A0A934A798-F1
#
_cell.length_a   1.000
_cell.length_b   1.000
_cell.length_c   1.000
_cell.angle_alpha   90.00
_cell.angle_beta   90.00
_cell.angle_gamma   90.00
#
_symmetry.space_group_name_H-M   'P 1'
#
loop_
_entity.id
_entity.type
_entity.pdbx_description
1 polymer ?
#
loop_
_entity_poly.entity_id
_entity_poly.type
_entity_poly.pdbx_seq_one_letter_code
_entity_poly.pdbx_strand_id
1 'polypeptide(L)'
;MIQDNPESKFIFIFHPKILIGKKYTVRSGLEMTNGEVLQYWGKWIVLGEKSWLDELAIKLDFFVEDEKIPVIKYDREPSVNLGIEECVMMVYCDWRDRNQIWQILSRFGVKLKAWVTEKETMEMWLPGGLLLERWIESKKFNEVTQNKVREDAQARLGYIFEYPDEIFVPWEQ
;
A
#
# COMPACT_ATOMS: atom_id res chain seq x y z
N MET A 1 4.73 16.21 -1.29
CA MET A 1 3.36 16.69 -0.96
C MET A 1 2.56 15.65 -0.17
N ILE A 2 2.17 16.01 1.06
CA ILE A 2 1.25 15.25 1.91
C ILE A 2 -0.21 15.60 1.55
N GLN A 3 -1.06 14.58 1.39
CA GLN A 3 -2.49 14.68 1.08
C GLN A 3 -3.29 14.06 2.23
N ASP A 4 -3.87 14.93 3.04
CA ASP A 4 -4.68 14.60 4.21
C ASP A 4 -6.15 14.93 3.92
N ASN A 5 -6.86 14.01 3.26
CA ASN A 5 -8.30 14.14 3.04
C ASN A 5 -9.07 13.46 4.19
N PRO A 6 -9.82 14.20 5.03
CA PRO A 6 -10.55 13.66 6.17
C PRO A 6 -11.51 12.50 5.85
N GLU A 7 -12.00 12.40 4.61
CA GLU A 7 -12.90 11.33 4.19
C GLU A 7 -12.17 10.03 3.82
N SER A 8 -10.86 10.09 3.55
CA SER A 8 -10.05 8.90 3.27
C SER A 8 -9.58 8.24 4.57
N LYS A 9 -9.52 6.90 4.57
CA LYS A 9 -8.96 6.12 5.68
C LYS A 9 -7.45 6.30 5.84
N PHE A 10 -6.79 6.74 4.77
CA PHE A 10 -5.35 6.87 4.72
C PHE A 10 -4.94 8.31 4.51
N ILE A 11 -3.74 8.63 4.97
CA ILE A 11 -3.02 9.83 4.56
C ILE A 11 -1.97 9.38 3.55
N PHE A 12 -1.84 10.16 2.48
CA PHE A 12 -0.95 9.84 1.38
C PHE A 12 0.18 10.85 1.26
N ILE A 13 1.32 10.40 0.75
CA ILE A 13 2.43 11.24 0.36
C ILE A 13 2.81 10.84 -1.06
N PHE A 14 2.63 11.78 -1.99
CA PHE A 14 2.91 11.58 -3.40
C PHE A 14 3.71 12.75 -3.97
N HIS A 15 4.42 12.47 -5.04
CA HIS A 15 4.98 13.52 -5.89
C HIS A 15 3.83 14.29 -6.58
N PRO A 16 3.83 15.64 -6.62
CA PRO A 16 2.75 16.45 -7.21
C PRO A 16 2.35 16.09 -8.65
N LYS A 17 3.30 15.54 -9.43
CA LYS A 17 3.06 14.99 -10.77
C LYS A 17 1.92 13.96 -10.85
N ILE A 18 1.52 13.34 -9.73
CA ILE A 18 0.35 12.46 -9.71
C ILE A 18 -0.95 13.19 -10.09
N LEU A 19 -1.05 14.48 -9.72
CA LEU A 19 -2.22 15.32 -10.02
C LEU A 19 -2.36 15.67 -11.51
N ILE A 20 -1.31 15.45 -12.30
CA ILE A 20 -1.31 15.62 -13.76
C ILE A 20 -1.27 14.28 -14.50
N GLY A 21 -1.61 13.18 -13.81
CA GLY A 21 -1.79 11.85 -14.41
C GLY A 21 -0.57 10.93 -14.36
N LYS A 22 0.56 11.32 -13.73
CA LYS A 22 1.71 10.42 -13.58
C LYS A 22 1.39 9.31 -12.57
N LYS A 23 1.58 8.05 -12.94
CA LYS A 23 1.51 6.92 -11.99
C LYS A 23 2.76 6.82 -11.12
N TYR A 24 2.63 6.21 -9.93
CA TYR A 24 3.75 5.92 -9.04
C TYR A 24 4.33 4.51 -9.24
N THR A 25 3.63 3.61 -9.92
CA THR A 25 4.15 2.31 -10.38
C THR A 25 4.84 2.48 -11.73
N VAL A 26 5.99 3.13 -11.71
CA VAL A 26 6.77 3.48 -12.90
C VAL A 26 8.22 3.07 -12.70
N ARG A 27 8.82 2.42 -13.71
CA ARG A 27 10.24 2.08 -13.73
C ARG A 27 10.88 2.62 -14.99
N SER A 28 11.99 3.34 -14.85
CA SER A 28 12.73 3.92 -15.99
C SER A 28 11.86 4.76 -16.94
N GLY A 29 10.85 5.43 -16.40
CA GLY A 29 9.90 6.25 -17.17
C GLY A 29 8.75 5.49 -17.83
N LEU A 30 8.66 4.17 -17.66
CA LEU A 30 7.58 3.33 -18.19
C LEU A 30 6.65 2.86 -17.07
N GLU A 31 5.35 2.87 -17.33
CA GLU A 31 4.35 2.32 -16.40
C GLU A 31 4.51 0.81 -16.29
N MET A 32 4.45 0.30 -15.08
CA MET A 32 4.60 -1.13 -14.82
C MET A 32 3.34 -1.90 -15.23
N THR A 33 3.53 -3.12 -15.72
CA THR A 33 2.42 -4.06 -15.94
C THR A 33 1.96 -4.72 -14.64
N ASN A 34 0.81 -5.37 -14.67
CA ASN A 34 0.32 -6.22 -13.57
C ASN A 34 1.37 -7.25 -13.15
N GLY A 35 1.99 -7.95 -14.12
CA GLY A 35 3.03 -8.93 -13.86
C GLY A 35 4.27 -8.32 -13.19
N GLU A 36 4.70 -7.14 -13.65
CA GLU A 36 5.82 -6.42 -13.03
C GLU A 36 5.50 -5.96 -11.61
N VAL A 37 4.27 -5.47 -11.36
CA VAL A 37 3.83 -5.08 -10.01
C VAL A 37 3.82 -6.29 -9.07
N LEU A 38 3.25 -7.41 -9.53
CA LEU A 38 3.22 -8.66 -8.75
C LEU A 38 4.63 -9.20 -8.46
N GLN A 39 5.58 -9.00 -9.38
CA GLN A 39 6.93 -9.53 -9.25
C GLN A 39 7.86 -8.63 -8.43
N TYR A 40 7.76 -7.31 -8.60
CA TYR A 40 8.77 -6.37 -8.12
C TYR A 40 8.23 -5.33 -7.16
N TRP A 41 6.94 -5.00 -7.19
CA TRP A 41 6.41 -3.96 -6.33
C TRP A 41 6.14 -4.47 -4.92
N GLY A 42 6.36 -3.62 -3.93
CA GLY A 42 6.06 -3.94 -2.54
C GLY A 42 6.23 -2.72 -1.66
N LYS A 43 6.23 -2.95 -0.35
CA LYS A 43 6.39 -1.89 0.65
C LYS A 43 7.17 -2.34 1.88
N TRP A 44 7.88 -1.38 2.46
CA TRP A 44 8.32 -1.47 3.84
C TRP A 44 7.15 -1.15 4.76
N ILE A 45 6.96 -1.98 5.77
CA ILE A 45 5.96 -1.83 6.83
C ILE A 45 6.61 -1.15 8.02
N VAL A 46 6.07 -0.01 8.40
CA VAL A 46 6.49 0.79 9.55
C VAL A 46 5.31 0.89 10.51
N LEU A 47 5.49 0.42 11.74
CA LEU A 47 4.48 0.49 12.80
C LEU A 47 4.82 1.63 13.76
N GLY A 48 3.80 2.30 14.25
CA GLY A 48 3.95 3.28 15.32
C GLY A 48 2.68 4.05 15.63
N GLU A 49 2.77 4.94 16.61
CA GLU A 49 1.71 5.89 16.93
C GLU A 49 1.51 6.89 15.78
N LYS A 50 0.27 7.32 15.59
CA LYS A 50 -0.12 8.26 14.52
C LYS A 50 0.72 9.55 14.53
N SER A 51 0.92 10.15 15.70
CA SER A 51 1.72 11.37 15.87
C SER A 51 3.16 11.20 15.40
N TRP A 52 3.78 10.06 15.71
CA TRP A 52 5.13 9.75 15.26
C TRP A 52 5.18 9.50 13.74
N LEU A 53 4.17 8.83 13.18
CA LEU A 53 4.04 8.65 11.74
C LEU A 53 3.84 9.99 11.00
N ASP A 54 3.15 10.96 11.59
CA ASP A 54 3.02 12.31 11.03
C ASP A 54 4.36 13.04 10.96
N GLU A 55 5.15 12.98 12.04
CA GLU A 55 6.50 13.55 12.04
C GLU A 55 7.42 12.84 11.04
N LEU A 56 7.31 11.52 10.92
CA LEU A 56 8.06 10.73 9.95
C LEU A 56 7.64 11.10 8.52
N ALA A 57 6.35 11.27 8.25
CA ALA A 57 5.82 11.69 6.97
C ALA A 57 6.44 13.02 6.49
N ILE A 58 6.52 14.02 7.37
CA ILE A 58 7.15 15.31 7.07
C ILE A 58 8.63 15.12 6.70
N LYS A 59 9.36 14.28 7.42
CA LYS A 59 10.79 14.00 7.14
C LYS A 59 10.99 13.23 5.84
N LEU A 60 10.04 12.37 5.49
CA LEU A 60 10.10 11.55 4.27
C LEU A 60 9.59 12.30 3.03
N ASP A 61 8.81 13.37 3.19
CA ASP A 61 8.20 14.11 2.08
C ASP A 61 9.23 14.58 1.05
N PHE A 62 10.38 15.08 1.52
CA PHE A 62 11.50 15.47 0.65
C PHE A 62 11.98 14.33 -0.28
N PHE A 63 12.01 13.07 0.21
CA PHE A 63 12.42 11.93 -0.61
C PHE A 63 11.35 11.52 -1.61
N VAL A 64 10.08 11.82 -1.33
CA VAL A 64 8.98 11.63 -2.29
C VAL A 64 9.03 12.71 -3.36
N GLU A 65 9.32 13.96 -3.00
CA GLU A 65 9.50 15.07 -3.93
C GLU A 65 10.73 14.91 -4.82
N ASP A 66 11.81 14.33 -4.32
CA ASP A 66 13.01 13.98 -5.09
C ASP A 66 12.85 12.65 -5.88
N GLU A 67 11.64 12.12 -5.96
CA GLU A 67 11.28 10.86 -6.66
C GLU A 67 12.08 9.62 -6.20
N LYS A 68 12.74 9.67 -5.04
CA LYS A 68 13.45 8.53 -4.43
C LYS A 68 12.50 7.53 -3.81
N ILE A 69 11.43 8.02 -3.19
CA ILE A 69 10.33 7.19 -2.68
C ILE A 69 9.11 7.44 -3.58
N PRO A 70 8.61 6.44 -4.32
CA PRO A 70 7.48 6.61 -5.22
C PRO A 70 6.20 7.10 -4.55
N VAL A 71 5.83 6.46 -3.43
CA VAL A 71 4.63 6.78 -2.66
C VAL A 71 4.76 6.27 -1.22
N ILE A 72 4.18 7.02 -0.30
CA ILE A 72 3.90 6.57 1.07
C ILE A 72 2.40 6.65 1.32
N LYS A 73 1.87 5.65 2.02
CA LYS A 73 0.50 5.63 2.54
C LYS A 73 0.54 5.24 4.01
N TYR A 74 -0.24 5.89 4.86
CA TYR A 74 -0.33 5.47 6.26
C TYR A 74 -1.71 5.68 6.88
N ASP A 75 -1.98 4.87 7.90
CA ASP A 75 -3.27 4.83 8.58
C ASP A 75 -3.52 6.07 9.42
N ARG A 76 -4.79 6.51 9.48
CA ARG A 76 -5.25 7.51 10.47
C ARG A 76 -5.41 6.91 11.86
N GLU A 77 -5.81 5.66 11.91
CA GLU A 77 -6.12 4.90 13.12
C GLU A 77 -5.69 3.44 12.92
N PRO A 78 -5.34 2.71 13.99
CA PRO A 78 -4.99 1.31 13.87
C PRO A 78 -6.13 0.49 13.26
N SER A 79 -5.78 -0.43 12.35
CA SER A 79 -6.73 -1.38 11.75
C SER A 79 -7.06 -2.51 12.72
N VAL A 80 -7.73 -2.19 13.83
CA VAL A 80 -8.08 -3.14 14.91
C VAL A 80 -8.93 -4.31 14.41
N ASN A 81 -9.75 -4.07 13.38
CA ASN A 81 -10.56 -5.09 12.72
C ASN A 81 -9.72 -6.13 11.94
N LEU A 82 -8.45 -5.85 11.70
CA LEU A 82 -7.47 -6.77 11.10
C LEU A 82 -6.53 -7.37 12.16
N GLY A 83 -6.69 -7.00 13.43
CA GLY A 83 -5.84 -7.42 14.54
C GLY A 83 -4.52 -6.64 14.64
N ILE A 84 -4.51 -5.38 14.17
CA ILE A 84 -3.35 -4.49 14.24
C ILE A 84 -3.62 -3.40 15.28
N GLU A 85 -2.73 -3.30 16.27
CA GLU A 85 -2.87 -2.39 17.42
C GLU A 85 -2.19 -1.02 17.20
N GLU A 86 -1.28 -0.93 16.23
CA GLU A 86 -0.57 0.30 15.85
C GLU A 86 -1.02 0.79 14.47
N CYS A 87 -0.78 2.07 14.16
CA CYS A 87 -0.95 2.55 12.79
C CYS A 87 0.15 1.97 11.89
N VAL A 88 -0.21 1.67 10.64
CA VAL A 88 0.73 1.19 9.64
C VAL A 88 1.08 2.30 8.66
N MET A 89 2.36 2.54 8.45
CA MET A 89 2.90 3.26 7.29
C MET A 89 3.52 2.28 6.30
N MET A 90 3.05 2.36 5.06
CA MET A 90 3.53 1.59 3.92
C MET A 90 4.36 2.51 3.03
N VAL A 91 5.66 2.22 2.94
CA VAL A 91 6.59 2.94 2.06
C VAL A 91 6.85 2.07 0.85
N TYR A 92 6.20 2.38 -0.26
CA TYR A 92 6.24 1.53 -1.45
C TYR A 92 7.51 1.79 -2.26
N CYS A 93 8.06 0.74 -2.86
CA CYS A 93 9.07 0.87 -3.89
C CYS A 93 9.17 -0.40 -4.74
N ASP A 94 10.02 -0.32 -5.75
CA ASP A 94 10.49 -1.49 -6.46
C ASP A 94 11.46 -2.28 -5.56
N TRP A 95 11.37 -3.60 -5.58
CA TRP A 95 12.24 -4.52 -4.86
C TRP A 95 13.72 -4.24 -5.08
N ARG A 96 14.09 -3.83 -6.30
CA ARG A 96 15.48 -3.54 -6.69
C ARG A 96 16.05 -2.34 -5.93
N ASP A 97 15.18 -1.43 -5.46
CA ASP A 97 15.58 -0.22 -4.73
C ASP A 97 15.37 -0.38 -3.21
N ARG A 98 14.74 -1.46 -2.74
CA ARG A 98 14.32 -1.63 -1.33
C ARG A 98 15.42 -1.40 -0.30
N ASN A 99 16.66 -1.76 -0.61
CA ASN A 99 17.80 -1.60 0.30
C ASN A 99 18.17 -0.12 0.48
N GLN A 100 18.10 0.68 -0.59
CA GLN A 100 18.29 2.12 -0.52
C GLN A 100 17.18 2.77 0.30
N ILE A 101 15.93 2.36 0.08
CA ILE A 101 14.80 2.87 0.86
C ILE A 101 14.93 2.50 2.34
N TRP A 102 15.35 1.26 2.64
CA TRP A 102 15.63 0.85 4.02
C TRP A 102 16.70 1.70 4.71
N GLN A 103 17.75 2.11 3.98
CA GLN A 103 18.77 3.01 4.53
C GLN A 103 18.20 4.40 4.87
N ILE A 104 17.25 4.89 4.08
CA ILE A 104 16.54 6.14 4.38
C ILE A 104 15.71 5.96 5.66
N LEU A 105 14.88 4.90 5.73
CA LEU A 105 13.99 4.65 6.86
C LEU A 105 14.75 4.44 8.17
N SER A 106 15.83 3.65 8.15
CA SER A 106 16.61 3.35 9.36
C SER A 106 17.28 4.58 9.96
N ARG A 107 17.60 5.62 9.17
CA ARG A 107 18.11 6.92 9.66
C ARG A 107 17.08 7.69 10.49
N PHE A 108 15.79 7.43 10.29
CA PHE A 108 14.71 8.07 11.04
C PHE A 108 14.19 7.20 12.19
N GLY A 109 14.96 6.19 12.61
CA GLY A 109 14.65 5.38 13.79
C GLY A 109 13.68 4.24 13.53
N VAL A 110 13.35 3.92 12.27
CA VAL A 110 12.62 2.70 11.92
C VAL A 110 13.48 1.48 12.25
N LYS A 111 13.03 0.65 13.20
CA LYS A 111 13.78 -0.52 13.68
C LYS A 111 13.32 -1.82 13.05
N LEU A 112 12.02 -1.95 12.78
CA LEU A 112 11.45 -3.15 12.19
C LEU A 112 11.78 -3.19 10.69
N LYS A 113 12.48 -4.24 10.26
CA LYS A 113 12.79 -4.49 8.86
C LYS A 113 11.80 -5.49 8.26
N ALA A 114 10.58 -5.04 7.99
CA ALA A 114 9.52 -5.86 7.40
C ALA A 114 9.17 -5.38 5.99
N TRP A 115 9.51 -6.18 4.97
CA TRP A 115 9.15 -5.94 3.58
C TRP A 115 8.07 -6.91 3.15
N VAL A 116 7.03 -6.42 2.49
CA VAL A 116 5.92 -7.24 1.97
C VAL A 116 5.71 -6.88 0.49
N THR A 117 5.59 -7.89 -0.35
CA THR A 117 5.31 -7.70 -1.78
C THR A 117 3.85 -7.33 -2.01
N GLU A 118 3.57 -6.68 -3.14
CA GLU A 118 2.19 -6.39 -3.52
C GLU A 118 1.42 -7.67 -3.79
N LYS A 119 2.06 -8.66 -4.41
CA LYS A 119 1.50 -9.99 -4.61
C LYS A 119 1.02 -10.63 -3.30
N GLU A 120 1.89 -10.72 -2.28
CA GLU A 120 1.50 -11.29 -0.97
C GLU A 120 0.32 -10.52 -0.37
N THR A 121 0.29 -9.19 -0.54
CA THR A 121 -0.83 -8.37 -0.05
C THR A 121 -2.13 -8.68 -0.78
N MET A 122 -2.10 -8.78 -2.10
CA MET A 122 -3.26 -9.11 -2.91
C MET A 122 -3.78 -10.52 -2.59
N GLU A 123 -2.88 -11.48 -2.42
CA GLU A 123 -3.24 -12.85 -2.02
C GLU A 123 -3.95 -12.88 -0.65
N MET A 124 -3.52 -12.04 0.30
CA MET A 124 -4.21 -11.92 1.59
C MET A 124 -5.61 -11.28 1.51
N TRP A 125 -5.91 -10.57 0.41
CA TRP A 125 -7.21 -9.94 0.16
C TRP A 125 -8.09 -10.71 -0.83
N LEU A 126 -7.60 -11.81 -1.42
CA LEU A 126 -8.41 -12.74 -2.21
C LEU A 126 -9.31 -13.60 -1.31
N PRO A 127 -10.34 -14.27 -1.87
CA PRO A 127 -11.17 -15.23 -1.13
C PRO A 127 -10.35 -16.27 -0.36
N GLY A 128 -10.66 -16.46 0.92
CA GLY A 128 -9.88 -17.33 1.82
C GLY A 128 -8.57 -16.72 2.32
N GLY A 129 -8.21 -15.52 1.85
CA GLY A 129 -7.07 -14.75 2.33
C GLY A 129 -7.33 -14.16 3.72
N LEU A 130 -6.29 -14.12 4.55
CA LEU A 130 -6.40 -13.77 5.97
C LEU A 130 -7.03 -12.39 6.22
N LEU A 131 -6.69 -11.37 5.41
CA LEU A 131 -7.16 -10.01 5.64
C LEU A 131 -8.62 -9.85 5.21
N LEU A 132 -9.00 -10.45 4.08
CA LEU A 132 -10.38 -10.40 3.62
C LEU A 132 -11.32 -11.07 4.62
N GLU A 133 -10.99 -12.27 5.08
CA GLU A 133 -11.85 -13.03 5.98
C GLU A 133 -12.00 -12.35 7.34
N ARG A 134 -10.91 -11.83 7.93
CA ARG A 134 -10.97 -11.02 9.16
C ARG A 134 -11.83 -9.77 8.99
N TRP A 135 -11.68 -9.08 7.86
CA TRP A 135 -12.48 -7.91 7.57
C TRP A 135 -13.97 -8.28 7.49
N ILE A 136 -14.33 -9.33 6.75
CA ILE A 136 -15.70 -9.82 6.62
C ILE A 136 -16.30 -10.15 8.00
N GLU A 137 -15.57 -10.92 8.81
CA GLU A 137 -15.97 -11.30 10.17
C GLU A 137 -16.25 -10.07 11.04
N SER A 138 -15.38 -9.06 10.96
CA SER A 138 -15.53 -7.81 11.72
C SER A 138 -16.79 -7.02 11.37
N LYS A 139 -17.33 -7.18 10.16
CA LYS A 139 -18.49 -6.44 9.66
C LYS A 139 -19.84 -7.06 10.03
N LYS A 140 -19.85 -8.30 10.54
CA LYS A 140 -21.09 -9.01 10.91
C LYS A 140 -22.12 -9.07 9.78
N PHE A 141 -21.64 -9.19 8.54
CA PHE A 141 -22.51 -9.32 7.37
C PHE A 141 -23.27 -10.66 7.38
N ASN A 142 -24.45 -10.68 6.74
CA ASN A 142 -25.12 -11.94 6.43
C ASN A 142 -24.35 -12.71 5.34
N GLU A 143 -24.56 -14.03 5.27
CA GLU A 143 -23.84 -14.93 4.35
C GLU A 143 -23.89 -14.47 2.88
N VAL A 144 -25.04 -13.97 2.40
CA VAL A 144 -25.19 -13.47 1.03
C VAL A 144 -24.26 -12.29 0.77
N THR A 145 -24.19 -11.33 1.69
CA THR A 145 -23.28 -10.19 1.59
C THR A 145 -21.82 -10.61 1.71
N GLN A 146 -21.50 -11.58 2.58
CA GLN A 146 -20.13 -12.11 2.68
C GLN A 146 -19.66 -12.72 1.35
N ASN A 147 -20.50 -13.54 0.72
CA ASN A 147 -20.15 -14.17 -0.56
C ASN A 147 -19.99 -13.14 -1.69
N LYS A 148 -20.87 -12.13 -1.74
CA LYS A 148 -20.72 -11.02 -2.70
C LYS A 148 -19.40 -10.26 -2.54
N VAL A 149 -18.94 -10.05 -1.29
CA VAL A 149 -17.64 -9.42 -1.02
C VAL A 149 -16.50 -10.29 -1.56
N ARG A 150 -16.54 -11.61 -1.34
CA ARG A 150 -15.52 -12.54 -1.86
C ARG A 150 -15.51 -12.55 -3.39
N GLU A 151 -16.68 -12.58 -4.01
CA GLU A 151 -16.82 -12.53 -5.48
C GLU A 151 -16.27 -11.22 -6.06
N ASP A 152 -16.57 -10.07 -5.45
CA ASP A 152 -16.04 -8.77 -5.87
C ASP A 152 -14.51 -8.70 -5.71
N ALA A 153 -13.99 -9.21 -4.59
CA ALA A 153 -12.55 -9.30 -4.36
C ALA A 153 -11.87 -10.21 -5.41
N GLN A 154 -12.45 -11.37 -5.71
CA GLN A 154 -11.95 -12.28 -6.76
C GLN A 154 -11.96 -11.60 -8.13
N ALA A 155 -13.06 -10.94 -8.50
CA ALA A 155 -13.19 -10.31 -9.80
C ALA A 155 -12.17 -9.19 -9.99
N ARG A 156 -11.92 -8.36 -8.96
CA ARG A 156 -11.00 -7.23 -9.06
C ARG A 156 -9.53 -7.64 -8.93
N LEU A 157 -9.20 -8.42 -7.89
CA LEU A 157 -7.81 -8.80 -7.63
C LEU A 157 -7.37 -9.92 -8.54
N GLY A 158 -8.22 -10.93 -8.77
CA GLY A 158 -7.92 -12.07 -9.64
C GLY A 158 -7.60 -11.64 -11.06
N TYR A 159 -8.27 -10.62 -11.58
CA TYR A 159 -7.98 -10.03 -12.88
C TYR A 159 -6.50 -9.65 -13.04
N ILE A 160 -5.87 -9.08 -12.02
CA ILE A 160 -4.45 -8.66 -12.09
C ILE A 160 -3.53 -9.87 -12.29
N PHE A 161 -3.88 -11.02 -11.69
CA PHE A 161 -3.12 -12.25 -11.87
C PHE A 161 -3.38 -12.89 -13.24
N GLU A 162 -4.58 -12.74 -13.79
CA GLU A 162 -4.99 -13.32 -15.07
C GLU A 162 -4.48 -12.53 -16.29
N TYR A 163 -4.27 -11.22 -16.13
CA TYR A 163 -3.87 -10.30 -17.21
C TYR A 163 -2.51 -9.63 -16.92
N PRO A 164 -1.39 -10.39 -16.89
CA PRO A 164 -0.09 -9.88 -16.43
C PRO A 164 0.54 -8.84 -17.36
N ASP A 165 0.18 -8.79 -18.63
CA ASP A 165 0.75 -7.89 -19.63
C ASP A 165 0.05 -6.52 -19.67
N GLU A 166 -1.09 -6.38 -19.00
CA GLU A 166 -1.81 -5.11 -18.93
C GLU A 166 -1.12 -4.14 -17.98
N ILE A 167 -1.22 -2.85 -18.31
CA ILE A 167 -0.69 -1.79 -17.47
C ILE A 167 -1.43 -1.75 -16.14
N PHE A 168 -0.68 -1.74 -15.04
CA PHE A 168 -1.28 -1.71 -13.71
C PHE A 168 -2.03 -0.38 -13.48
N VAL A 169 -3.22 -0.51 -12.92
CA VAL A 169 -4.05 0.62 -12.47
C VAL A 169 -4.29 0.45 -10.97
N PRO A 170 -3.74 1.35 -10.13
CA PRO A 170 -4.02 1.31 -8.70
C PRO A 170 -5.50 1.56 -8.41
N TRP A 171 -6.01 0.96 -7.34
CA TRP A 171 -7.39 1.18 -6.92
C TRP A 171 -7.62 2.55 -6.30
N GLU A 172 -8.85 3.04 -6.43
CA GLU A 172 -9.35 4.15 -5.64
C GLU A 172 -9.39 3.74 -4.15
N GLN A 173 -8.87 4.61 -3.28
CA GLN A 173 -8.67 4.34 -1.84
C GLN A 173 -9.16 5.47 -0.94
#